data_AF-A0AB39RYR2-F1
#
_entry.id   AF-A0AB39RYR2-F1
#
_cell.length_a   1.000
_cell.length_b   1.000
_cell.length_c   1.000
_cell.angle_alpha   90.00
_cell.angle_beta   90.00
_cell.angle_gamma   90.00
#
_symmetry.space_group_name_H-M   'P 1'
#
loop_
_entity.id
_entity.type
_entity.pdbx_description
1 polymer ?
#
loop_
_entity_poly.entity_id
_entity_poly.type
_entity_poly.pdbx_seq_one_letter_code
_entity_poly.pdbx_strand_id
1 'polypeptide(L)' 'MISGQADHTVPDVVTRLAYKLYGDSPAVTDLKQFPDRGHSQVVDHGWRTVALQWPADQDIHGRDATGA' A
#
# COMPACT_ATOMS: atom_id res chain seq x y z
N MET A 1 2.82 1.21 -1.71
CA MET A 1 2.70 2.02 -0.48
C MET A 1 1.37 1.73 0.21
N ILE A 2 1.35 1.67 1.54
CA ILE A 2 0.15 1.38 2.35
C ILE A 2 -0.06 2.52 3.34
N SER A 3 -1.30 2.98 3.53
CA SER A 3 -1.65 3.94 4.60
C SER A 3 -2.96 3.59 5.30
N GLY A 4 -3.05 3.98 6.57
CA GLY A 4 -4.28 4.00 7.36
C GLY A 4 -4.84 5.42 7.43
N GLN A 5 -6.13 5.61 7.14
CA GLN A 5 -6.75 6.96 7.16
C GLN A 5 -7.03 7.46 8.57
N ALA A 6 -7.04 6.57 9.55
CA ALA A 6 -7.17 6.89 10.98
C ALA A 6 -5.80 6.92 11.69
N ASP A 7 -4.69 7.01 10.95
CA ASP A 7 -3.36 7.18 11.54
C ASP A 7 -3.15 8.64 11.98
N HIS A 8 -3.06 8.85 13.30
CA HIS A 8 -2.79 10.16 13.90
C HIS A 8 -1.30 10.43 14.16
N THR A 9 -0.44 9.42 14.01
CA THR A 9 1.02 9.55 14.15
C THR A 9 1.67 9.85 12.81
N VAL A 10 1.25 9.15 11.76
CA VAL A 10 1.66 9.38 10.37
C VAL A 10 0.42 9.52 9.49
N PRO A 11 -0.14 10.73 9.35
CA PRO A 11 -1.38 10.94 8.61
C PRO A 11 -1.26 10.49 7.14
N ASP A 12 -2.35 9.94 6.59
CA ASP A 12 -2.44 9.44 5.21
C ASP A 12 -1.80 10.35 4.15
N VAL A 13 -1.97 11.66 4.29
CA VAL A 13 -1.45 12.65 3.35
C VAL A 13 0.06 12.49 3.13
N VAL A 14 0.82 12.06 4.14
CA VAL A 14 2.27 11.82 4.02
C VAL A 14 2.54 10.72 3.00
N THR A 15 1.85 9.58 3.11
CA THR A 15 1.99 8.46 2.17
C THR A 15 1.52 8.84 0.77
N ARG A 16 0.41 9.58 0.65
CA ARG A 16 -0.06 10.07 -0.66
C ARG A 16 0.91 11.04 -1.33
N LEU A 17 1.54 11.92 -0.56
CA LEU A 17 2.55 12.83 -1.09
C LEU A 17 3.80 12.06 -1.52
N ALA A 18 4.22 11.06 -0.76
CA ALA A 18 5.33 10.18 -1.16
C ALA A 18 5.00 9.41 -2.44
N TYR A 19 3.77 8.89 -2.56
CA TYR A 19 3.30 8.23 -3.78
C TYR A 19 3.38 9.18 -4.98
N LYS A 20 2.89 10.42 -4.83
CA LYS A 20 2.98 11.44 -5.87
C LYS A 20 4.41 11.82 -6.21
N LEU A 21 5.28 11.95 -5.21
CA LEU A 21 6.70 12.29 -5.38
C LEU A 21 7.42 11.27 -6.25
N TYR A 22 7.07 9.98 -6.12
CA TYR A 22 7.63 8.91 -6.95
C TYR A 22 6.82 8.60 -8.22
N GLY A 23 5.79 9.41 -8.55
CA GLY A 23 4.90 9.15 -9.68
C GLY A 23 5.59 9.12 -11.04
N ASP A 24 6.72 9.83 -11.18
CA ASP A 24 7.51 9.88 -12.42
C ASP A 24 8.62 8.80 -12.46
N SER A 25 8.69 7.93 -11.45
CA SER A 25 9.66 6.83 -11.40
C SER A 25 9.24 5.68 -12.34
N PRO A 26 10.20 4.97 -12.98
CA PRO A 26 9.90 3.75 -13.72
C PRO A 26 9.49 2.56 -12.82
N ALA A 27 9.57 2.72 -11.49
CA ALA A 27 9.21 1.67 -10.54
C ALA A 27 7.70 1.46 -10.47
N VAL A 28 7.26 0.20 -10.63
CA VAL A 28 5.87 -0.19 -10.37
C VAL A 28 5.54 0.09 -8.91
N THR A 29 4.65 1.06 -8.69
CA THR A 29 4.27 1.50 -7.35
C THR A 29 2.75 1.65 -7.31
N ASP A 30 2.12 0.96 -6.37
CA ASP A 30 0.70 1.12 -6.07
C ASP A 30 0.49 1.82 -4.72
N LEU A 31 -0.70 2.37 -4.49
CA LEU A 31 -1.13 2.91 -3.21
C LEU A 31 -2.43 2.26 -2.76
N LYS A 32 -2.46 1.68 -1.56
CA LYS A 32 -3.68 1.17 -0.90
C LYS A 32 -3.91 1.93 0.39
N GLN A 33 -5.12 2.41 0.54
CA GLN A 33 -5.59 3.14 1.70
C GLN A 33 -6.62 2.30 2.45
N PHE A 34 -6.49 2.25 3.78
CA PHE A 34 -7.42 1.54 4.66
C PHE A 34 -8.16 2.56 5.57
N PRO A 35 -9.45 2.85 5.32
CA PRO A 35 -10.20 3.90 6.01
C PRO A 35 -10.16 3.79 7.54
N ASP A 36 -10.38 2.58 8.07
CA ASP A 36 -10.58 2.38 9.52
C ASP A 36 -9.30 1.94 10.25
N ARG A 37 -8.12 2.20 9.67
CA ARG A 37 -6.82 1.73 10.19
C ARG A 37 -5.95 2.90 10.64
N GLY A 38 -5.27 2.69 11.78
CA GLY A 38 -4.32 3.64 12.35
C GLY A 38 -2.89 3.10 12.37
N HIS A 39 -2.01 3.77 13.11
CA HIS A 39 -0.56 3.55 13.08
C HIS A 39 -0.12 2.10 13.29
N SER A 40 -0.80 1.38 14.20
CA SER A 40 -0.43 0.02 14.56
C SER A 40 -0.98 -1.06 13.61
N GLN A 41 -1.49 -0.70 12.43
CA GLN A 41 -2.18 -1.62 11.50
C GLN A 41 -1.38 -2.86 11.06
N VAL A 42 -0.05 -2.83 11.18
CA VAL A 42 0.83 -3.97 10.86
C VAL A 42 1.04 -4.95 12.01
N VAL A 43 0.65 -4.58 13.23
CA VAL A 43 0.81 -5.39 14.45
C VAL A 43 -0.48 -5.54 15.26
N ASP A 44 -1.54 -4.78 14.94
CA ASP A 44 -2.83 -4.88 15.61
C ASP A 44 -3.61 -6.16 15.24
N HIS A 45 -4.71 -6.41 15.95
CA HIS A 45 -5.53 -7.62 15.79
C HIS A 45 -6.06 -7.85 14.35
N GLY A 46 -6.14 -6.81 13.53
CA GLY A 46 -6.62 -6.89 12.16
C GLY A 46 -5.52 -6.84 11.11
N TRP A 47 -4.24 -7.00 11.47
CA TRP A 47 -3.10 -6.98 10.53
C TRP A 47 -3.28 -7.88 9.31
N ARG A 48 -3.99 -9.01 9.47
CA ARG A 48 -4.27 -9.97 8.39
C ARG A 48 -5.04 -9.33 7.23
N THR A 49 -5.94 -8.40 7.49
CA THR A 49 -6.66 -7.68 6.44
C THR A 49 -5.69 -6.88 5.58
N VAL A 50 -4.74 -6.17 6.21
CA VAL A 50 -3.70 -5.40 5.50
C VAL A 50 -2.79 -6.35 4.71
N ALA A 51 -2.34 -7.44 5.33
CA ALA A 51 -1.37 -8.37 4.76
C ALA A 51 -1.94 -9.29 3.67
N LEU A 52 -3.23 -9.62 3.69
CA LEU A 52 -3.84 -10.57 2.75
C LEU A 52 -4.60 -9.88 1.62
N GLN A 53 -5.18 -8.70 1.87
CA GLN A 53 -5.91 -7.99 0.83
C GLN A 53 -4.98 -7.41 -0.24
N TRP A 54 -3.77 -6.99 0.14
CA TRP A 54 -2.82 -6.44 -0.81
C TRP A 54 -2.26 -7.49 -1.80
N PRO A 55 -1.74 -8.66 -1.36
CA PRO A 55 -1.19 -9.65 -2.29
C PRO A 55 -2.25 -10.31 -3.17
N ALA A 56 -3.52 -10.38 -2.72
CA ALA A 56 -4.60 -10.91 -3.55
C ALA A 56 -4.91 -10.00 -4.77
N ASP A 57 -4.72 -8.69 -4.62
CA ASP A 57 -4.88 -7.71 -5.70
C ASP A 57 -3.67 -7.68 -6.66
N GLN A 58 -2.56 -8.31 -6.27
CA GLN A 58 -1.32 -8.35 -7.04
C GLN A 58 -1.17 -9.76 -7.62
N ASP A 59 -1.23 -9.91 -8.94
CA ASP A 59 -0.94 -11.19 -9.59
C ASP A 59 0.57 -11.52 -9.49
N ILE A 60 1.00 -11.92 -8.28
CA ILE A 60 2.39 -12.24 -7.94
C ILE A 60 2.82 -13.61 -8.48
N HIS A 61 1.95 -14.30 -9.23
CA HIS A 61 2.18 -15.65 -9.74
C HIS A 61 2.56 -15.73 -11.23
N GLY A 62 2.64 -14.63 -11.98
CA GLY A 62 3.24 -14.70 -13.31
C GLY A 62 2.95 -13.54 -14.24
N ARG A 63 3.80 -12.50 -14.20
CA ARG A 63 4.07 -11.69 -15.39
C ARG A 63 5.37 -12.21 -15.99
N ASP A 64 5.25 -13.17 -16.89
CA ASP A 64 6.33 -13.52 -17.80
C ASP A 64 6.75 -12.25 -18.53
N ALA A 65 8.02 -11.92 -18.41
CA ALA A 65 8.69 -10.92 -19.21
C ALA A 65 8.72 -11.39 -20.67
N THR A 66 7.60 -11.25 -21.37
CA THR A 66 7.55 -11.27 -22.84
C THR A 66 6.89 -9.97 -23.29
N GLY A 67 7.72 -9.10 -23.82
CA GLY A 67 7.33 -7.80 -24.36
C GLY A 67 8.57 -7.10 -24.88
N ALA A 68 9.11 -7.68 -25.95
CA ALA A 68 10.09 -7.05 -26.84
C ALA A 68 9.53 -5.77 -27.47
#